data_AF-A0A354TNV4-F1
#
_entry.id   AF-A0A354TNV4-F1
#
_cell.length_a   1.000
_cell.length_b   1.000
_cell.length_c   1.000
_cell.angle_alpha   90.00
_cell.angle_beta   90.00
_cell.angle_gamma   90.00
#
_symmetry.space_group_name_H-M   'P 1'
#
loop_
_entity.id
_entity.type
_entity.pdbx_description
1 polymer ?
#
loop_
_entity_poly.entity_id
_entity_poly.type
_entity_poly.pdbx_seq_one_letter_code
_entity_poly.pdbx_strand_id
1 'polypeptide(L)'
;ADGALQANYRYYHDDFGISSHTLDLSWFQNINRSFQVAPMLRYYSQSAADFYTNIDDFTKPLTEPQSSDYRLSAFGAFSGGINLIADFGDWKATFTAERYVANEKYSVYAVNQPSPALVQFVRLSLGVDYSF
;
A
#
# COMPACT_ATOMS: atom_id res chain seq x y z
N ALA A 1 17.40 12.00 -22.10
CA ALA A 1 17.20 10.92 -21.13
C ALA A 1 15.82 10.32 -21.40
N ASP A 2 15.73 9.00 -21.57
CA ASP A 2 14.49 8.30 -21.93
C ASP A 2 13.88 7.67 -20.66
N GLY A 3 13.18 8.50 -19.89
CA GLY A 3 12.56 8.07 -18.65
C GLY A 3 11.43 8.99 -18.23
N ALA A 4 10.49 8.44 -17.46
CA ALA A 4 9.32 9.14 -16.95
C ALA A 4 9.19 8.93 -15.44
N LEU A 5 9.08 10.03 -14.70
CA LEU A 5 8.72 9.99 -13.29
C LEU A 5 7.20 10.15 -13.16
N GLN A 6 6.57 9.22 -12.48
CA GLN A 6 5.17 9.30 -12.10
C GLN A 6 5.07 9.50 -10.58
N ALA A 7 4.31 10.51 -10.18
CA ALA A 7 3.97 10.75 -8.78
C ALA A 7 2.45 10.84 -8.65
N ASN A 8 1.88 10.07 -7.72
CA ASN A 8 0.46 10.08 -7.42
C ASN A 8 0.26 10.34 -5.93
N TYR A 9 -0.66 11.24 -5.61
CA TYR A 9 -1.15 11.42 -4.25
C TYR A 9 -2.64 11.11 -4.21
N ARG A 10 -3.07 10.36 -3.20
CA ARG A 10 -4.47 10.02 -2.96
C ARG A 10 -4.82 10.30 -1.52
N TYR A 11 -5.91 11.04 -1.33
CA TYR A 11 -6.63 11.11 -0.06
C TYR A 11 -7.86 10.22 -0.14
N TYR A 12 -8.17 9.51 0.95
CA TYR A 12 -9.33 8.65 1.07
C TYR A 12 -9.99 8.87 2.43
N HIS A 13 -11.32 8.79 2.44
CA HIS A 13 -12.14 8.85 3.66
C HIS A 13 -13.39 7.99 3.49
N ASP A 14 -13.82 7.31 4.56
CA ASP A 14 -15.02 6.47 4.56
C ASP A 14 -15.93 6.67 5.79
N ASP A 15 -17.05 5.95 5.78
CA ASP A 15 -18.10 5.96 6.80
C ASP A 15 -17.72 5.23 8.10
N PHE A 16 -16.59 4.53 8.14
CA PHE A 16 -16.00 4.01 9.38
C PHE A 16 -15.13 5.04 10.10
N GLY A 17 -15.01 6.25 9.55
CA GLY A 17 -14.20 7.33 10.08
C GLY A 17 -12.72 7.23 9.69
N ILE A 18 -12.33 6.24 8.88
CA ILE A 18 -10.94 6.11 8.43
C ILE A 18 -10.65 7.25 7.46
N SER A 19 -9.52 7.94 7.69
CA SER A 19 -8.90 8.84 6.73
C SER A 19 -7.52 8.32 6.37
N SER A 20 -7.14 8.36 5.10
CA SER A 20 -5.81 7.91 4.68
C SER A 20 -5.18 8.76 3.58
N HIS A 21 -3.85 8.72 3.58
CA HIS A 21 -2.98 9.36 2.60
C HIS A 21 -2.12 8.29 1.95
N THR A 22 -2.08 8.30 0.61
CA THR A 22 -1.16 7.48 -0.18
C THR A 22 -0.33 8.38 -1.05
N LEU A 23 0.99 8.24 -0.97
CA LEU A 23 1.95 8.82 -1.91
C LEU A 23 2.65 7.68 -2.65
N ASP A 24 2.57 7.69 -3.97
CA ASP A 24 3.10 6.68 -4.87
C ASP A 24 4.08 7.32 -5.85
N LEU A 25 5.32 6.83 -5.89
CA LEU A 25 6.36 7.28 -6.80
C LEU A 25 6.88 6.10 -7.62
N SER A 26 6.93 6.26 -8.93
CA SER A 26 7.50 5.27 -9.86
C SER A 26 8.34 5.97 -10.91
N TRP A 27 9.57 5.51 -11.12
CA TRP A 27 10.41 6.02 -12.21
C TRP A 27 10.59 4.95 -13.27
N PHE A 28 9.94 5.14 -14.41
CA PHE A 28 10.07 4.27 -15.57
C PHE A 28 11.30 4.68 -16.38
N GLN A 29 12.30 3.80 -16.43
CA GLN A 29 13.53 4.00 -17.19
C GLN A 29 13.61 2.98 -18.32
N ASN A 30 13.62 3.46 -19.57
CA ASN A 30 13.82 2.61 -20.72
C ASN A 30 15.30 2.23 -20.81
N ILE A 31 15.58 0.93 -20.87
CA ILE A 31 16.93 0.40 -21.10
C ILE A 31 17.18 0.27 -22.60
N ASN A 32 16.17 -0.21 -23.32
CA ASN A 32 16.09 -0.25 -24.77
C ASN A 32 14.60 -0.32 -25.20
N ARG A 33 14.34 -0.58 -26.48
CA ARG A 33 12.97 -0.64 -27.02
C ARG A 33 12.10 -1.75 -26.45
N SER A 34 12.70 -2.80 -25.88
CA SER A 34 12.00 -4.00 -25.39
C SER A 34 12.07 -4.16 -23.88
N PHE A 35 12.87 -3.37 -23.17
CA PHE A 35 13.04 -3.53 -21.72
C PHE A 35 12.98 -2.20 -20.98
N GLN A 36 12.17 -2.18 -19.94
CA GLN A 36 12.00 -1.06 -19.04
C GLN A 36 12.13 -1.53 -17.58
N VAL A 37 12.81 -0.74 -16.76
CA VAL A 37 12.90 -0.93 -15.33
C VAL A 37 12.16 0.20 -14.63
N ALA A 38 11.39 -0.13 -13.60
CA ALA A 38 10.62 0.83 -12.83
C ALA A 38 10.78 0.60 -11.33
N PRO A 39 11.81 1.19 -10.67
CA PRO A 39 11.82 1.33 -9.23
C PRO A 39 10.58 2.10 -8.75
N MET A 40 10.00 1.63 -7.65
CA MET A 40 8.79 2.19 -7.05
C MET A 40 8.92 2.33 -5.53
N LEU A 41 8.30 3.38 -5.00
CA LEU A 41 8.17 3.63 -3.57
C LEU A 41 6.76 4.15 -3.28
N ARG A 42 6.08 3.50 -2.33
CA ARG A 42 4.79 3.93 -1.79
C ARG A 42 4.93 4.21 -0.30
N TYR A 43 4.38 5.34 0.11
CA TYR A 43 4.06 5.62 1.50
C TYR A 43 2.54 5.65 1.68
N TYR A 44 2.06 4.95 2.71
CA TYR A 44 0.65 4.91 3.08
C TYR A 44 0.51 5.22 4.56
N SER A 45 -0.47 6.02 4.96
CA SER A 45 -0.83 6.20 6.36
C SER A 45 -2.33 6.38 6.52
N GLN A 46 -2.90 5.73 7.53
CA GLN A 46 -4.31 5.80 7.87
C GLN A 46 -4.54 6.10 9.35
N SER A 47 -5.67 6.75 9.65
CA SER A 47 -6.24 6.81 10.99
C SER A 47 -6.88 5.46 11.36
N ALA A 48 -7.26 5.33 12.62
CA ALA A 48 -8.08 4.21 13.06
C ALA A 48 -9.55 4.44 12.65
N ALA A 49 -10.30 3.35 12.47
CA ALA A 49 -11.76 3.41 12.44
C ALA A 49 -12.31 3.82 13.80
N ASP A 50 -13.50 4.43 13.82
CA ASP A 50 -14.15 4.93 15.04
C ASP A 50 -14.40 3.84 16.09
N PHE A 51 -14.57 2.60 15.64
CA PHE A 51 -14.86 1.43 16.47
C PHE A 51 -13.67 0.47 16.65
N TYR A 52 -12.48 0.87 16.23
CA TYR A 52 -11.29 0.05 16.42
C TYR A 52 -10.91 -0.03 17.90
N THR A 53 -10.65 -1.24 18.38
CA THR A 53 -10.13 -1.50 19.72
C THR A 53 -9.19 -2.69 19.70
N ASN A 54 -8.13 -2.68 20.50
CA ASN A 54 -7.25 -3.85 20.61
C ASN A 54 -7.92 -5.05 21.27
N ILE A 55 -8.90 -4.82 22.16
CA ILE A 55 -9.62 -5.85 22.91
C ILE A 55 -11.10 -5.45 22.96
N ASP A 56 -11.98 -6.37 22.59
CA ASP A 56 -13.43 -6.15 22.64
C ASP A 56 -13.91 -6.11 24.09
N ASP A 57 -14.81 -5.19 24.41
CA ASP A 57 -15.35 -5.00 25.75
C ASP A 57 -16.77 -5.55 25.79
N PHE A 58 -16.90 -6.80 26.21
CA PHE A 58 -18.17 -7.52 26.30
C PHE A 58 -19.14 -6.95 27.35
N THR A 59 -18.74 -5.93 28.12
CA THR A 59 -19.65 -5.21 29.02
C THR A 59 -20.45 -4.11 28.31
N LYS A 60 -20.03 -3.71 27.10
CA LYS A 60 -20.72 -2.71 26.29
C LYS A 60 -22.01 -3.24 25.66
N PRO A 61 -22.97 -2.37 25.31
CA PRO A 61 -24.17 -2.76 24.60
C PRO A 61 -23.83 -3.45 23.27
N LEU A 62 -24.59 -4.50 22.90
CA LEU A 62 -24.44 -5.21 21.61
C LEU A 62 -24.65 -4.30 20.37
N THR A 63 -25.20 -3.10 20.58
CA THR A 63 -25.41 -2.09 19.53
C THR A 63 -24.17 -1.22 19.28
N GLU A 64 -23.15 -1.26 20.14
CA GLU A 64 -21.91 -0.51 19.96
C GLU A 64 -20.94 -1.37 19.11
N PRO A 65 -20.60 -0.96 17.88
CA PRO A 65 -19.69 -1.74 17.05
C PRO A 65 -18.29 -1.71 17.66
N GLN A 66 -17.60 -2.84 17.58
CA GLN A 66 -16.21 -2.98 18.00
C GLN A 66 -15.48 -3.92 17.03
N SER A 67 -14.20 -3.67 16.77
CA SER A 67 -13.37 -4.60 16.03
C SER A 67 -11.91 -4.53 16.44
N SER A 68 -11.31 -5.70 16.59
CA SER A 68 -9.88 -5.91 16.85
C SER A 68 -9.07 -6.25 15.59
N ASP A 69 -9.65 -6.08 14.40
CA ASP A 69 -8.93 -6.24 13.14
C ASP A 69 -7.87 -5.15 12.98
N TYR A 70 -6.60 -5.55 12.89
CA TYR A 70 -5.47 -4.63 12.76
C TYR A 70 -5.56 -3.72 11.53
N ARG A 71 -6.29 -4.12 10.48
CA ARG A 71 -6.46 -3.32 9.27
C ARG A 71 -7.29 -2.05 9.52
N LEU A 72 -8.05 -2.02 10.61
CA LEU A 72 -8.84 -0.87 11.06
C LEU A 72 -8.08 0.01 12.06
N SER A 73 -6.84 -0.36 12.42
CA SER A 73 -5.99 0.43 13.31
C SER A 73 -5.38 1.64 12.61
N ALA A 74 -4.88 2.60 13.39
CA ALA A 74 -4.04 3.67 12.86
C ALA A 74 -2.62 3.13 12.62
N PHE A 75 -2.11 3.25 11.40
CA PHE A 75 -0.74 2.85 11.07
C PHE A 75 -0.19 3.59 9.86
N GLY A 76 1.12 3.49 9.66
CA GLY A 76 1.77 3.82 8.40
C GLY A 76 2.48 2.62 7.81
N ALA A 77 2.70 2.65 6.50
CA ALA A 77 3.42 1.61 5.78
C ALA A 77 4.27 2.18 4.66
N PHE A 78 5.43 1.57 4.47
CA PHE A 78 6.28 1.79 3.31
C PHE A 78 6.31 0.52 2.46
N SER A 79 6.22 0.72 1.15
CA SER A 79 6.37 -0.32 0.15
C SER A 79 7.41 0.10 -0.87
N GLY A 80 8.50 -0.66 -0.99
CA GLY A 80 9.57 -0.38 -1.94
C GLY A 80 9.74 -1.57 -2.87
N GLY A 81 9.90 -1.32 -4.17
CA GLY A 81 9.98 -2.42 -5.13
C GLY A 81 10.55 -2.02 -6.48
N ILE A 82 10.56 -3.01 -7.37
CA ILE A 82 11.01 -2.88 -8.74
C ILE A 82 10.07 -3.66 -9.65
N ASN A 83 9.67 -3.00 -10.74
CA ASN A 83 8.98 -3.63 -11.86
C ASN A 83 9.97 -3.79 -13.01
N LEU A 84 10.05 -4.99 -13.57
CA LEU A 84 10.76 -5.30 -14.81
C LEU A 84 9.72 -5.57 -15.89
N ILE A 85 9.76 -4.78 -16.95
CA ILE A 85 8.77 -4.85 -18.04
C ILE A 85 9.52 -5.21 -19.31
N ALA A 86 9.07 -6.27 -19.97
CA ALA A 86 9.57 -6.73 -21.26
C ALA A 86 8.45 -6.61 -22.32
N ASP A 87 8.73 -5.88 -23.39
CA ASP A 87 7.80 -5.59 -24.49
C ASP A 87 8.24 -6.33 -25.76
N PHE A 88 7.35 -7.16 -26.27
CA PHE A 88 7.54 -8.01 -27.45
C PHE A 88 6.54 -7.69 -28.57
N GLY A 89 6.02 -6.45 -28.63
CA GLY A 89 5.02 -6.03 -29.59
C GLY A 89 3.61 -6.27 -29.05
N ASP A 90 2.95 -7.33 -29.50
CA ASP A 90 1.57 -7.63 -29.07
C ASP A 90 1.51 -8.14 -27.62
N TRP A 91 2.66 -8.57 -27.07
CA TRP A 91 2.77 -9.14 -25.73
C TRP A 91 3.68 -8.30 -24.84
N LYS A 92 3.27 -8.11 -23.59
CA LYS A 92 4.11 -7.54 -22.53
C LYS A 92 4.17 -8.50 -21.36
N ALA A 93 5.36 -8.70 -20.81
CA ALA A 93 5.56 -9.47 -19.59
C ALA A 93 6.07 -8.54 -18.49
N THR A 94 5.50 -8.66 -17.29
CA THR A 94 5.89 -7.87 -16.13
C THR A 94 6.28 -8.78 -14.98
N PHE A 95 7.42 -8.50 -14.35
CA PHE A 95 7.80 -9.07 -13.05
C PHE A 95 7.92 -7.97 -12.00
N THR A 96 7.32 -8.17 -10.84
CA THR A 96 7.38 -7.26 -9.71
C THR A 96 7.99 -7.95 -8.51
N ALA A 97 8.96 -7.30 -7.87
CA ALA A 97 9.43 -7.65 -6.55
C ALA A 97 9.26 -6.45 -5.61
N GLU A 98 8.57 -6.64 -4.49
CA GLU A 98 8.22 -5.57 -3.56
C GLU A 98 8.44 -6.03 -2.11
N ARG A 99 8.99 -5.15 -1.28
CA ARG A 99 9.04 -5.29 0.18
C ARG A 99 8.08 -4.29 0.83
N TYR A 100 7.16 -4.82 1.61
CA TYR A 100 6.19 -4.05 2.40
C TYR A 100 6.49 -4.15 3.89
N VAL A 101 6.42 -3.02 4.60
CA VAL A 101 6.57 -2.93 6.06
C VAL A 101 5.55 -1.94 6.61
N ALA A 102 4.66 -2.42 7.48
CA ALA A 102 3.75 -1.58 8.26
C ALA A 102 4.25 -1.41 9.70
N ASN A 103 4.09 -0.20 10.24
CA ASN A 103 4.39 0.11 11.64
C ASN A 103 3.59 1.34 12.10
N GLU A 104 3.22 1.37 13.39
CA GLU A 104 2.51 2.48 14.01
C GLU A 104 3.30 3.79 13.93
N LYS A 105 4.63 3.73 14.06
CA LYS A 105 5.52 4.91 14.08
C LYS A 105 5.60 5.63 12.75
N TYR A 106 5.18 4.97 11.67
CA TYR A 106 5.13 5.57 10.35
C TYR A 106 3.80 6.30 10.11
N SER A 107 2.87 6.31 11.07
CA SER A 107 1.60 7.01 10.90
C SER A 107 1.77 8.53 10.99
N VAL A 108 1.08 9.28 10.14
CA VAL A 108 0.92 10.74 10.31
C VAL A 108 -0.20 11.09 11.30
N TYR A 109 -1.05 10.12 11.63
CA TYR A 109 -2.12 10.27 12.59
C TYR A 109 -1.66 9.89 13.99
N ALA A 110 -2.32 10.43 15.01
CA ALA A 110 -2.10 10.00 16.38
C ALA A 110 -2.49 8.52 16.54
N VAL A 111 -1.57 7.71 17.06
CA VAL A 111 -1.82 6.28 17.34
C VAL A 111 -2.00 6.09 18.84
N ASN A 112 -3.26 6.09 19.28
CA ASN A 112 -3.61 5.91 20.69
C ASN A 112 -3.54 4.43 21.12
N GLN A 113 -3.84 3.52 20.19
CA GLN A 113 -3.82 2.08 20.41
C GLN A 113 -3.06 1.42 19.26
N PRO A 114 -1.75 1.14 19.42
CA PRO A 114 -0.99 0.47 18.38
C PRO A 114 -1.45 -0.98 18.25
N SER A 115 -1.63 -1.43 17.01
CA SER A 115 -1.98 -2.82 16.75
C SER A 115 -0.74 -3.73 16.86
N PRO A 116 -0.80 -4.84 17.60
CA PRO A 116 0.31 -5.79 17.69
C PRO A 116 0.47 -6.66 16.43
N ALA A 117 -0.47 -6.61 15.48
CA ALA A 117 -0.56 -7.52 14.34
C ALA A 117 -0.26 -6.85 12.98
N LEU A 118 0.42 -5.70 12.98
CA LEU A 118 0.88 -5.09 11.74
C LEU A 118 1.88 -5.99 11.01
N VAL A 119 1.71 -6.10 9.69
CA VAL A 119 2.41 -7.10 8.87
C VAL A 119 3.61 -6.52 8.12
N GLN A 120 4.55 -7.41 7.82
CA GLN A 120 5.65 -7.17 6.90
C GLN A 120 5.79 -8.39 5.97
N PHE A 121 5.97 -8.16 4.68
CA PHE A 121 6.06 -9.26 3.71
C PHE A 121 6.84 -8.84 2.46
N VAL A 122 7.26 -9.83 1.69
CA VAL A 122 7.75 -9.65 0.32
C VAL A 122 6.66 -10.15 -0.62
N ARG A 123 6.31 -9.36 -1.63
CA ARG A 123 5.43 -9.77 -2.73
C ARG A 123 6.26 -9.96 -3.99
N LEU A 124 6.10 -11.12 -4.62
CA LEU A 124 6.55 -11.38 -5.98
C LEU A 124 5.31 -11.52 -6.87
N SER A 125 5.34 -10.93 -8.06
CA SER A 125 4.22 -11.01 -9.01
C SER A 125 4.73 -11.13 -10.44
N LEU A 126 3.99 -11.88 -11.25
CA LEU A 126 4.21 -12.07 -12.68
C LEU A 126 2.92 -11.69 -13.41
N GLY A 127 3.02 -10.94 -14.50
CA GLY A 127 1.91 -10.52 -15.34
C GLY A 127 2.24 -10.68 -16.82
N VAL A 128 1.21 -10.95 -17.63
CA VAL A 128 1.30 -11.01 -19.09
C VAL A 128 0.10 -10.26 -19.65
N ASP A 129 0.35 -9.28 -20.50
CA ASP A 129 -0.65 -8.48 -21.19
C ASP A 129 -0.57 -8.73 -22.69
N TYR A 130 -1.72 -8.87 -23.35
CA TYR A 130 -1.83 -9.01 -24.80
C TYR A 130 -2.69 -7.89 -25.38
N SER A 131 -2.25 -7.25 -26.45
CA SER A 131 -2.98 -6.19 -27.16
C SER A 131 -3.13 -6.54 -28.64
N PHE A 132 -4.33 -6.35 -29.21
CA PHE A 132 -4.70 -6.66 -30.60
C PHE A 132 -5.06 -5.42 -31.42
#